data_AF-A0AA45AMZ5-F1
#
_entry.id   AF-A0AA45AMZ5-F1
#
_cell.length_a   1.000
_cell.length_b   1.000
_cell.length_c   1.000
_cell.angle_alpha   90.00
_cell.angle_beta   90.00
_cell.angle_gamma   90.00
#
_symmetry.space_group_name_H-M   'P 1'
#
loop_
_entity.id
_entity.type
_entity.pdbx_description
1 polymer ?
#
loop_
_entity_poly.entity_id
_entity_poly.type
_entity_poly.pdbx_seq_one_letter_code
_entity_poly.pdbx_strand_id
1 'polypeptide(L)'
;MARLHGHEVITTCSPCNFELARRAGVTHVFDYNDPEVTAKTRSAAPDLAHVFDTIGSATSSATACEAMDGRPGVLCTVRPGKANKGDVPPNVKVTDVFVFTAFPKPHSYRGTAHWPINMTDHELSVELYDQLPTLLADGKLVPPTVKVVGALGPETVAEAMNLNRSGKISGEKLCFRVSADAAAETEGAK
;
A
#
# COMPACT_ATOMS: atom_id res chain seq x y z
N MET A 1 9.33 0.05 5.64
CA MET A 1 9.20 -1.40 5.93
C MET A 1 10.14 -2.25 5.10
N ALA A 2 9.95 -2.43 3.78
CA ALA A 2 10.80 -3.31 2.97
C ALA A 2 12.32 -3.07 3.16
N ARG A 3 12.77 -1.81 3.07
CA ARG A 3 14.16 -1.42 3.38
C ARG A 3 14.61 -1.76 4.80
N LEU A 4 13.73 -1.62 5.80
CA LEU A 4 14.05 -1.94 7.20
C LEU A 4 14.30 -3.44 7.39
N HIS A 5 13.71 -4.28 6.55
CA HIS A 5 13.93 -5.73 6.52
C HIS A 5 15.02 -6.14 5.50
N GLY A 6 15.84 -5.21 5.04
CA GLY A 6 17.00 -5.50 4.18
C GLY A 6 16.67 -5.76 2.71
N HIS A 7 15.45 -5.45 2.25
CA HIS A 7 15.11 -5.58 0.83
C HIS A 7 15.56 -4.34 0.05
N GLU A 8 16.16 -4.59 -1.10
CA GLU A 8 16.30 -3.59 -2.16
C GLU A 8 14.91 -3.34 -2.79
N VAL A 9 14.57 -2.08 -3.04
CA VAL A 9 13.25 -1.71 -3.55
C VAL A 9 13.40 -0.93 -4.84
N ILE A 10 12.73 -1.42 -5.88
CA ILE A 10 12.46 -0.68 -7.11
C ILE A 10 10.99 -0.34 -7.14
N THR A 11 10.65 0.89 -7.55
CA THR A 11 9.26 1.32 -7.68
C THR A 11 9.02 2.09 -8.97
N THR A 12 7.75 2.19 -9.35
CA THR A 12 7.31 3.05 -10.43
C THR A 12 6.29 4.05 -9.89
N CYS A 13 6.41 5.31 -10.26
CA CYS A 13 5.46 6.37 -9.88
C CYS A 13 5.55 7.54 -10.86
N SER A 14 4.70 8.56 -10.72
CA SER A 14 4.84 9.78 -11.54
C SER A 14 6.12 10.54 -11.18
N PRO A 15 6.82 11.18 -12.15
CA PRO A 15 8.09 11.87 -11.91
C PRO A 15 8.08 12.88 -10.77
N CYS A 16 6.95 13.59 -10.57
CA CYS A 16 6.79 14.55 -9.47
C CYS A 16 6.92 13.93 -8.06
N ASN A 17 6.79 12.59 -7.94
CA ASN A 17 6.90 11.85 -6.68
C ASN A 17 8.23 11.09 -6.53
N PHE A 18 9.19 11.24 -7.44
CA PHE A 18 10.47 10.51 -7.37
C PHE A 18 11.23 10.81 -6.08
N GLU A 19 11.31 12.08 -5.68
CA GLU A 19 11.97 12.47 -4.43
C GLU A 19 11.26 11.91 -3.19
N LEU A 20 9.93 11.83 -3.21
CA LEU A 20 9.17 11.19 -2.14
C LEU A 20 9.51 9.70 -2.04
N ALA A 21 9.58 9.00 -3.17
CA ALA A 21 9.95 7.59 -3.20
C ALA A 21 11.40 7.37 -2.71
N ARG A 22 12.36 8.20 -3.14
CA ARG A 22 13.75 8.13 -2.68
C ARG A 22 13.87 8.32 -1.18
N ARG A 23 13.14 9.30 -0.61
CA ARG A 23 13.08 9.51 0.85
C ARG A 23 12.49 8.31 1.60
N ALA A 24 11.57 7.58 0.99
CA ALA A 24 11.04 6.32 1.55
C ALA A 24 12.03 5.14 1.48
N GLY A 25 13.19 5.33 0.84
CA GLY A 25 14.29 4.36 0.82
C GLY A 25 14.30 3.44 -0.39
N VAL A 26 13.66 3.81 -1.51
CA VAL A 26 13.77 3.06 -2.77
C VAL A 26 15.15 3.26 -3.40
N THR A 27 15.68 2.21 -4.01
CA THR A 27 16.98 2.22 -4.70
C THR A 27 16.83 2.76 -6.11
N HIS A 28 15.81 2.29 -6.84
CA HIS A 28 15.48 2.74 -8.18
C HIS A 28 14.02 3.20 -8.25
N VAL A 29 13.79 4.29 -8.99
CA VAL A 29 12.45 4.81 -9.27
C VAL A 29 12.36 5.17 -10.75
N PHE A 30 11.30 4.71 -11.40
CA PHE A 30 11.04 4.95 -12.81
C PHE A 30 9.63 5.52 -13.03
N ASP A 31 9.42 6.18 -14.17
CA ASP A 31 8.10 6.64 -14.58
C ASP A 31 7.31 5.44 -15.09
N TYR A 32 6.13 5.17 -14.55
CA TYR A 32 5.28 4.08 -15.06
C TYR A 32 4.75 4.34 -16.47
N ASN A 33 4.80 5.59 -16.97
CA ASN A 33 4.41 5.94 -18.34
C ASN A 33 5.55 5.73 -19.34
N ASP A 34 6.77 5.44 -18.87
CA ASP A 34 7.90 5.16 -19.76
C ASP A 34 7.66 3.83 -20.48
N PRO A 35 7.61 3.80 -21.83
CA PRO A 35 7.39 2.57 -22.58
C PRO A 35 8.48 1.51 -22.34
N GLU A 36 9.64 1.90 -21.82
CA GLU A 36 10.74 0.99 -21.48
C GLU A 36 10.79 0.65 -19.98
N VAL A 37 9.78 1.02 -19.18
CA VAL A 37 9.81 0.87 -17.72
C VAL A 37 10.07 -0.56 -17.27
N THR A 38 9.51 -1.56 -17.96
CA THR A 38 9.68 -2.98 -17.64
C THR A 38 11.10 -3.45 -17.96
N ALA A 39 11.67 -3.02 -19.09
CA ALA A 39 13.05 -3.30 -19.47
C ALA A 39 14.06 -2.63 -18.51
N LYS A 40 13.81 -1.37 -18.12
CA LYS A 40 14.62 -0.64 -17.13
C LYS A 40 14.57 -1.30 -15.76
N THR A 41 13.39 -1.71 -15.31
CA THR A 41 13.19 -2.44 -14.05
C THR A 41 13.94 -3.77 -14.06
N ARG A 42 13.82 -4.56 -15.14
CA ARG A 42 14.54 -5.82 -15.32
C ARG A 42 16.05 -5.63 -15.33
N SER A 43 16.55 -4.57 -15.98
CA SER A 43 17.99 -4.29 -16.02
C SER A 43 18.52 -3.89 -14.65
N ALA A 44 17.71 -3.22 -13.82
CA ALA A 44 18.08 -2.78 -12.48
C ALA A 44 17.96 -3.90 -11.44
N ALA A 45 17.00 -4.83 -11.60
CA ALA A 45 16.87 -6.04 -10.78
C ALA A 45 16.73 -7.30 -11.67
N PRO A 46 17.83 -7.84 -12.19
CA PRO A 46 17.82 -9.03 -13.05
C PRO A 46 17.26 -10.28 -12.37
N ASP A 47 17.26 -10.30 -11.04
CA ASP A 47 16.78 -11.38 -10.18
C ASP A 47 15.44 -11.08 -9.48
N LEU A 48 14.67 -10.10 -9.99
CA LEU A 48 13.36 -9.74 -9.47
C LEU A 48 12.43 -10.97 -9.37
N ALA A 49 12.13 -11.37 -8.13
CA ALA A 49 11.28 -12.52 -7.82
C ALA A 49 9.97 -12.14 -7.08
N HIS A 50 9.87 -10.90 -6.59
CA HIS A 50 8.75 -10.43 -5.77
C HIS A 50 8.19 -9.12 -6.32
N VAL A 51 6.89 -9.09 -6.55
CA VAL A 51 6.15 -7.90 -7.02
C VAL A 51 5.05 -7.56 -6.04
N PHE A 52 4.91 -6.28 -5.70
CA PHE A 52 3.79 -5.78 -4.93
C PHE A 52 3.02 -4.74 -5.75
N ASP A 53 1.87 -5.13 -6.29
CA ASP A 53 0.99 -4.26 -7.08
C ASP A 53 0.06 -3.46 -6.16
N THR A 54 0.37 -2.18 -6.00
CA THR A 54 -0.40 -1.21 -5.20
C THR A 54 -1.45 -0.44 -6.00
N ILE A 55 -1.57 -0.70 -7.31
CA ILE A 55 -2.55 -0.04 -8.20
C ILE A 55 -3.76 -0.94 -8.40
N GLY A 56 -3.53 -2.21 -8.74
CA GLY A 56 -4.60 -3.19 -8.91
C GLY A 56 -5.56 -2.87 -10.07
N SER A 57 -5.07 -2.20 -11.11
CA SER A 57 -5.82 -2.00 -12.35
C SER A 57 -5.86 -3.30 -13.16
N ALA A 58 -6.62 -3.30 -14.27
CA ALA A 58 -6.70 -4.45 -15.16
C ALA A 58 -5.35 -4.91 -15.74
N THR A 59 -4.35 -4.02 -15.78
CA THR A 59 -3.06 -4.25 -16.43
C THR A 59 -1.86 -4.15 -15.48
N SER A 60 -1.98 -3.46 -14.34
CA SER A 60 -0.82 -3.16 -13.48
C SER A 60 -0.07 -4.41 -13.01
N SER A 61 -0.81 -5.47 -12.66
CA SER A 61 -0.23 -6.74 -12.22
C SER A 61 0.55 -7.45 -13.33
N ALA A 62 0.02 -7.52 -14.56
CA ALA A 62 0.74 -8.09 -15.70
C ALA A 62 1.99 -7.28 -16.03
N THR A 63 1.84 -5.96 -16.22
CA THR A 63 2.95 -5.06 -16.56
C THR A 63 4.06 -5.11 -15.53
N ALA A 64 3.75 -5.20 -14.23
CA ALA A 64 4.77 -5.34 -13.20
C ALA A 64 5.49 -6.69 -13.28
N CYS A 65 4.78 -7.79 -13.55
CA CYS A 65 5.37 -9.12 -13.73
C CYS A 65 6.18 -9.26 -15.03
N GLU A 66 5.91 -8.46 -16.06
CA GLU A 66 6.72 -8.39 -17.28
C GLU A 66 8.15 -7.92 -17.03
N ALA A 67 8.47 -7.35 -15.87
CA ALA A 67 9.86 -7.04 -15.49
C ALA A 67 10.66 -8.26 -15.02
N MET A 68 10.00 -9.39 -14.71
CA MET A 68 10.65 -10.61 -14.21
C MET A 68 11.27 -11.44 -15.34
N ASP A 69 12.35 -12.16 -15.08
CA ASP A 69 13.12 -13.00 -16.03
C ASP A 69 12.52 -14.37 -16.37
N GLY A 70 11.23 -14.56 -16.09
CA GLY A 70 10.54 -15.83 -16.32
C GLY A 70 10.86 -16.91 -15.28
N ARG A 71 11.70 -16.62 -14.27
CA ARG A 71 11.86 -17.50 -13.11
C ARG A 71 10.57 -17.57 -12.27
N PRO A 72 10.36 -18.62 -11.46
CA PRO A 72 9.26 -18.64 -10.52
C PRO A 72 9.33 -17.46 -9.55
N GLY A 73 8.19 -16.84 -9.27
CA GLY A 73 8.13 -15.72 -8.35
C GLY A 73 6.76 -15.49 -7.75
N VAL A 74 6.60 -14.39 -7.02
CA VAL A 74 5.39 -14.07 -6.28
C VAL A 74 4.92 -12.66 -6.60
N LEU A 75 3.66 -12.53 -6.98
CA LEU A 75 2.95 -11.26 -7.06
C LEU A 75 1.99 -11.17 -5.89
N CYS A 76 2.07 -10.11 -5.10
CA CYS A 76 1.04 -9.72 -4.15
C CYS A 76 0.28 -8.50 -4.72
N THR A 77 -1.05 -8.55 -4.78
CA THR A 77 -1.88 -7.40 -5.19
C THR A 77 -2.73 -6.88 -4.03
N VAL A 78 -3.00 -5.57 -4.01
CA VAL A 78 -3.96 -4.97 -3.08
C VAL A 78 -5.42 -5.26 -3.44
N ARG A 79 -5.68 -5.96 -4.55
CA ARG A 79 -7.04 -6.33 -4.95
C ARG A 79 -7.54 -7.59 -4.23
N PRO A 80 -8.63 -7.50 -3.44
CA PRO A 80 -9.23 -8.65 -2.77
C PRO A 80 -9.67 -9.73 -3.77
N GLY A 81 -9.39 -10.99 -3.45
CA GLY A 81 -9.74 -12.14 -4.28
C GLY A 81 -8.89 -12.24 -5.55
N LYS A 82 -7.71 -11.58 -5.57
CA LYS A 82 -6.79 -11.53 -6.73
C LYS A 82 -7.48 -11.01 -8.00
N ALA A 83 -8.43 -10.09 -7.84
CA ALA A 83 -9.11 -9.46 -8.96
C ALA A 83 -8.12 -8.70 -9.85
N ASN A 84 -8.45 -8.54 -11.13
CA ASN A 84 -7.65 -7.82 -12.13
C ASN A 84 -6.24 -8.39 -12.40
N LYS A 85 -6.00 -9.68 -12.11
CA LYS A 85 -4.73 -10.36 -12.37
C LYS A 85 -4.49 -10.80 -13.83
N GLY A 86 -5.16 -10.16 -14.81
CA GLY A 86 -5.10 -10.58 -16.21
C GLY A 86 -3.66 -10.67 -16.72
N ASP A 87 -3.36 -11.68 -17.54
CA ASP A 87 -2.07 -11.92 -18.23
C ASP A 87 -0.79 -12.03 -17.36
N VAL A 88 -0.94 -12.23 -16.04
CA VAL A 88 0.21 -12.58 -15.19
C VAL A 88 0.82 -13.91 -15.64
N PRO A 89 2.16 -14.01 -15.82
CA PRO A 89 2.81 -15.23 -16.27
C PRO A 89 2.50 -16.45 -15.38
N PRO A 90 2.33 -17.66 -15.95
CA PRO A 90 1.88 -18.85 -15.21
C PRO A 90 2.88 -19.33 -14.13
N ASN A 91 4.16 -18.98 -14.28
CA ASN A 91 5.23 -19.23 -13.31
C ASN A 91 5.19 -18.29 -12.08
N VAL A 92 4.30 -17.28 -12.07
CA VAL A 92 4.15 -16.34 -10.96
C VAL A 92 2.98 -16.74 -10.07
N LYS A 93 3.27 -17.02 -8.80
CA LYS A 93 2.24 -17.25 -7.78
C LYS A 93 1.57 -15.93 -7.43
N VAL A 94 0.27 -15.83 -7.71
CA VAL A 94 -0.53 -14.66 -7.33
C VAL A 94 -1.11 -14.84 -5.93
N THR A 95 -0.81 -13.88 -5.06
CA THR A 95 -1.39 -13.67 -3.73
C THR A 95 -2.03 -12.30 -3.67
N ASP A 96 -2.79 -12.05 -2.62
CA ASP A 96 -3.43 -10.78 -2.34
C ASP A 96 -3.27 -10.44 -0.86
N VAL A 97 -3.22 -9.14 -0.57
CA VAL A 97 -3.24 -8.62 0.79
C VAL A 97 -4.63 -8.10 1.11
N PHE A 98 -5.21 -8.60 2.21
CA PHE A 98 -6.50 -8.13 2.69
C PHE A 98 -6.36 -7.67 4.14
N VAL A 99 -6.35 -6.35 4.35
CA VAL A 99 -6.02 -5.73 5.65
C VAL A 99 -6.84 -6.27 6.83
N PHE A 100 -8.06 -6.77 6.59
CA PHE A 100 -8.91 -7.27 7.65
C PHE A 100 -8.48 -8.62 8.22
N THR A 101 -7.54 -9.34 7.59
CA THR A 101 -6.97 -10.57 8.18
C THR A 101 -6.10 -10.29 9.41
N ALA A 102 -5.69 -9.04 9.63
CA ALA A 102 -5.05 -8.59 10.87
C ALA A 102 -5.98 -8.70 12.09
N PHE A 103 -7.30 -8.79 11.90
CA PHE A 103 -8.25 -9.02 12.98
C PHE A 103 -8.57 -10.51 13.08
N PRO A 104 -8.71 -11.08 14.30
CA PRO A 104 -9.01 -12.51 14.52
C PRO A 104 -10.49 -12.82 14.24
N LYS A 105 -10.97 -12.47 13.04
CA LYS A 105 -12.34 -12.62 12.58
C LYS A 105 -12.35 -13.08 11.12
N PRO A 106 -13.24 -14.00 10.74
CA PRO A 106 -13.41 -14.37 9.34
C PRO A 106 -14.03 -13.19 8.58
N HIS A 107 -13.69 -13.05 7.30
CA HIS A 107 -14.20 -11.98 6.46
C HIS A 107 -14.66 -12.49 5.10
N SER A 108 -15.81 -12.01 4.66
CA SER A 108 -16.33 -12.26 3.31
C SER A 108 -16.42 -10.94 2.56
N TYR A 109 -15.76 -10.86 1.41
CA TYR A 109 -15.75 -9.65 0.59
C TYR A 109 -16.77 -9.78 -0.53
N ARG A 110 -17.89 -9.05 -0.42
CA ARG A 110 -18.93 -8.92 -1.46
C ARG A 110 -19.45 -10.25 -2.05
N GLY A 111 -19.36 -11.34 -1.29
CA GLY A 111 -19.73 -12.68 -1.77
C GLY A 111 -18.79 -13.29 -2.82
N THR A 112 -17.66 -12.64 -3.14
CA THR A 112 -16.73 -13.10 -4.19
C THR A 112 -15.47 -13.77 -3.65
N ALA A 113 -15.12 -13.50 -2.40
CA ALA A 113 -13.96 -14.10 -1.74
C ALA A 113 -14.18 -14.20 -0.22
N HIS A 114 -13.53 -15.18 0.39
CA HIS A 114 -13.63 -15.48 1.82
C HIS A 114 -12.24 -15.73 2.41
N TRP A 115 -11.98 -15.11 3.56
CA TRP A 115 -10.78 -15.31 4.36
C TRP A 115 -11.19 -15.88 5.72
N PRO A 116 -10.66 -17.04 6.12
CA PRO A 116 -10.87 -17.57 7.46
C PRO A 116 -10.12 -16.72 8.49
N ILE A 117 -10.32 -17.03 9.76
CA ILE A 117 -9.47 -16.49 10.84
C ILE A 117 -8.02 -16.89 10.55
N ASN A 118 -7.13 -15.91 10.52
CA ASN A 118 -5.70 -16.12 10.35
C ASN A 118 -4.95 -15.50 11.54
N MET A 119 -4.58 -16.35 12.49
CA MET A 119 -3.86 -15.89 13.69
C MET A 119 -2.45 -15.40 13.38
N THR A 120 -1.81 -15.94 12.33
CA THR A 120 -0.47 -15.49 11.92
C THR A 120 -0.47 -14.05 11.41
N ASP A 121 -1.48 -13.66 10.62
CA ASP A 121 -1.63 -12.27 10.18
C ASP A 121 -1.93 -11.34 11.36
N HIS A 122 -2.73 -11.82 12.32
CA HIS A 122 -3.02 -11.08 13.55
C HIS A 122 -1.75 -10.87 14.39
N GLU A 123 -0.99 -11.92 14.67
CA GLU A 123 0.25 -11.87 15.44
C GLU A 123 1.29 -10.96 14.78
N LEU A 124 1.45 -11.04 13.46
CA LEU A 124 2.32 -10.14 12.69
C LEU A 124 1.87 -8.67 12.82
N SER A 125 0.56 -8.42 12.83
CA SER A 125 0.03 -7.07 13.03
C SER A 125 0.29 -6.56 14.45
N VAL A 126 0.15 -7.40 15.48
CA VAL A 126 0.48 -7.05 16.87
C VAL A 126 1.95 -6.69 17.00
N GLU A 127 2.84 -7.53 16.46
CA GLU A 127 4.28 -7.27 16.46
C GLU A 127 4.63 -5.92 15.81
N LEU A 128 4.03 -5.64 14.64
CA LEU A 128 4.24 -4.36 13.97
C LEU A 128 3.76 -3.20 14.85
N TYR A 129 2.56 -3.29 15.43
CA TYR A 129 1.99 -2.24 16.27
C TYR A 129 2.81 -1.97 17.53
N ASP A 130 3.39 -3.01 18.14
CA ASP A 130 4.29 -2.87 19.28
C ASP A 130 5.58 -2.12 18.90
N GLN A 131 6.07 -2.31 17.67
CA GLN A 131 7.27 -1.62 17.16
C GLN A 131 7.01 -0.19 16.67
N LEU A 132 5.77 0.14 16.27
CA LEU A 132 5.43 1.42 15.64
C LEU A 132 5.88 2.65 16.42
N PRO A 133 5.64 2.79 17.74
CA PRO A 133 6.04 3.98 18.48
C PRO A 133 7.54 4.28 18.36
N THR A 134 8.38 3.26 18.53
CA THR A 134 9.83 3.38 18.40
C THR A 134 10.25 3.68 16.97
N LEU A 135 9.68 2.98 15.99
CA LEU A 135 9.99 3.22 14.57
C LEU A 135 9.66 4.65 14.13
N LEU A 136 8.56 5.20 14.64
CA LEU A 136 8.14 6.58 14.38
C LEU A 136 9.04 7.58 15.12
N ALA A 137 9.31 7.36 16.41
CA ALA A 137 10.15 8.24 17.22
C ALA A 137 11.59 8.34 16.70
N ASP A 138 12.15 7.22 16.22
CA ASP A 138 13.49 7.15 15.62
C ASP A 138 13.54 7.70 14.18
N GLY A 139 12.40 8.04 13.57
CA GLY A 139 12.32 8.43 12.16
C GLY A 139 12.61 7.31 11.16
N LYS A 140 12.65 6.05 11.61
CA LYS A 140 12.83 4.85 10.76
C LYS A 140 11.59 4.56 9.92
N LEU A 141 10.42 4.94 10.42
CA LEU A 141 9.17 4.97 9.68
C LEU A 141 8.65 6.41 9.65
N VAL A 142 8.46 6.95 8.45
CA VAL A 142 7.96 8.31 8.25
C VAL A 142 6.56 8.22 7.63
N PRO A 143 5.53 8.82 8.26
CA PRO A 143 4.20 8.90 7.66
C PRO A 143 4.20 9.64 6.33
N PRO A 144 3.22 9.39 5.44
CA PRO A 144 3.07 10.16 4.22
C PRO A 144 2.79 11.64 4.52
N THR A 145 3.09 12.53 3.56
CA THR A 145 2.74 13.95 3.64
C THR A 145 1.24 14.10 3.90
N VAL A 146 0.89 14.91 4.88
CA VAL A 146 -0.51 15.15 5.27
C VAL A 146 -0.99 16.47 4.69
N LYS A 147 -2.18 16.45 4.08
CA LYS A 147 -2.94 17.65 3.72
C LYS A 147 -4.21 17.73 4.56
N VAL A 148 -4.30 18.75 5.40
CA VAL A 148 -5.50 19.00 6.21
C VAL A 148 -6.53 19.73 5.36
N VAL A 149 -7.67 19.09 5.08
CA VAL A 149 -8.71 19.64 4.18
C VAL A 149 -9.74 20.50 4.90
N GLY A 150 -9.68 20.60 6.23
CA GLY A 150 -10.61 21.39 7.04
C GLY A 150 -10.96 20.71 8.36
N ALA A 151 -11.97 21.23 9.04
CA ALA A 151 -12.56 20.56 10.19
C ALA A 151 -13.30 19.28 9.75
N LEU A 152 -13.33 18.26 10.60
CA LEU A 152 -14.11 17.05 10.36
C LEU A 152 -15.60 17.42 10.30
N GLY A 153 -16.23 17.15 9.15
CA GLY A 153 -17.66 17.35 8.94
C GLY A 153 -18.15 16.66 7.68
N PRO A 154 -19.47 16.47 7.50
CA PRO A 154 -20.01 15.75 6.34
C PRO A 154 -19.57 16.33 5.00
N GLU A 155 -19.53 17.67 4.87
CA GLU A 155 -19.16 18.36 3.63
C GLU A 155 -17.68 18.16 3.28
N THR A 156 -16.78 18.35 4.24
CA THR A 156 -15.34 18.17 4.02
C THR A 156 -14.99 16.71 3.74
N VAL A 157 -15.69 15.76 4.37
CA VAL A 157 -15.57 14.33 4.06
C VAL A 157 -16.02 14.05 2.64
N ALA A 158 -17.16 14.58 2.20
CA ALA A 158 -17.65 14.39 0.84
C ALA A 158 -16.66 14.95 -0.20
N GLU A 159 -16.12 16.14 0.04
CA GLU A 159 -15.09 16.76 -0.81
C GLU A 159 -13.83 15.88 -0.89
N ALA A 160 -13.26 15.47 0.25
CA ALA A 160 -12.07 14.62 0.28
C ALA A 160 -12.28 13.29 -0.47
N MET A 161 -13.46 12.68 -0.33
CA MET A 161 -13.81 11.47 -1.06
C MET A 161 -13.96 11.69 -2.57
N ASN A 162 -14.45 12.86 -2.98
CA ASN A 162 -14.53 13.25 -4.40
C ASN A 162 -13.14 13.50 -5.00
N LEU A 163 -12.25 14.17 -4.27
CA LEU A 163 -10.84 14.35 -4.68
C LEU A 163 -10.14 12.99 -4.90
N ASN A 164 -10.38 12.04 -3.99
CA ASN A 164 -9.83 10.69 -4.13
C ASN A 164 -10.42 9.95 -5.35
N ARG A 165 -11.75 9.96 -5.51
CA ARG A 165 -12.42 9.29 -6.64
C ARG A 165 -12.04 9.88 -8.00
N SER A 166 -11.76 11.18 -8.06
CA SER A 166 -11.35 11.87 -9.29
C SER A 166 -9.85 11.85 -9.56
N GLY A 167 -9.06 11.13 -8.74
CA GLY A 167 -7.62 10.98 -8.93
C GLY A 167 -6.84 12.29 -8.75
N LYS A 168 -7.35 13.22 -7.93
CA LYS A 168 -6.74 14.54 -7.69
C LYS A 168 -5.77 14.57 -6.51
N ILE A 169 -5.53 13.43 -5.88
CA ILE A 169 -4.60 13.27 -4.75
C ILE A 169 -3.34 12.58 -5.28
N SER A 170 -2.17 13.15 -4.99
CA SER A 170 -0.88 12.60 -5.38
C SER A 170 0.17 12.86 -4.30
N GLY A 171 0.84 11.80 -3.84
CA GLY A 171 1.91 11.90 -2.85
C GLY A 171 1.48 12.39 -1.45
N GLU A 172 0.17 12.45 -1.17
CA GLU A 172 -0.36 12.99 0.09
C GLU A 172 -1.53 12.17 0.64
N LYS A 173 -1.75 12.28 1.95
CA LYS A 173 -2.90 11.75 2.66
C LYS A 173 -3.78 12.90 3.12
N LEU A 174 -5.06 12.89 2.73
CA LEU A 174 -6.03 13.87 3.22
C LEU A 174 -6.41 13.52 4.67
N CYS A 175 -6.34 14.51 5.54
CA CYS A 175 -6.72 14.42 6.95
C CYS A 175 -7.67 15.55 7.33
N PHE A 176 -8.40 15.36 8.42
CA PHE A 176 -9.31 16.34 8.98
C PHE A 176 -8.78 16.81 10.32
N ARG A 177 -8.99 18.10 10.63
CA ARG A 177 -8.82 18.60 11.99
C ARG A 177 -10.01 18.15 12.82
N VAL A 178 -9.73 17.40 13.87
CA VAL A 178 -10.72 17.06 14.89
C VAL A 178 -10.64 18.13 15.98
N SER A 179 -11.75 18.73 16.39
CA SER A 179 -11.78 19.60 17.56
C SER A 179 -11.62 18.77 18.83
N ALA A 180 -10.98 19.31 19.86
CA ALA A 180 -10.64 18.58 21.08
C ALA A 180 -11.83 18.36 22.05
N ASP A 181 -13.06 18.65 21.66
CA ASP A 181 -14.18 18.78 22.59
C ASP A 181 -14.96 17.48 22.88
N ALA A 182 -14.41 16.32 22.54
CA ALA A 182 -15.07 15.02 22.80
C ALA A 182 -14.33 14.13 23.82
N ALA A 183 -13.18 14.56 24.34
CA ALA A 183 -12.38 13.76 25.28
C ALA A 183 -12.59 14.11 26.76
N ALA A 184 -13.53 15.02 27.09
CA ALA A 184 -13.72 15.53 28.46
C ALA A 184 -15.02 15.08 29.16
N GLU A 185 -15.85 14.20 28.57
CA GLU A 185 -17.16 13.83 29.16
C GLU A 185 -17.27 12.40 29.73
N THR A 186 -16.16 11.69 29.97
CA THR A 186 -16.21 10.36 30.63
C THR A 186 -15.31 10.19 31.87
N GLU A 187 -14.94 11.28 32.53
CA GLU A 187 -14.48 11.29 33.93
C GLU A 187 -15.36 12.24 34.75
N GLY A 188 -16.64 11.91 34.88
CA GLY A 188 -17.57 12.81 35.55
C GLY A 188 -19.02 12.35 35.65
N ALA A 189 -19.28 11.04 35.75
CA ALA A 189 -20.59 10.56 36.18
C ALA A 189 -20.41 9.35 37.09
N LYS A 190 -20.81 9.58 38.35
CA LYS A 190 -20.87 8.70 39.53
C LYS A 190 -21.04 7.20 39.27
#